data_AF-A0A4R8XBM5-F1
#
_entry.id   AF-A0A4R8XBM5-F1
#
_cell.length_a   1.000
_cell.length_b   1.000
_cell.length_c   1.000
_cell.angle_alpha   90.00
_cell.angle_beta   90.00
_cell.angle_gamma   90.00
#
_symmetry.space_group_name_H-M   'P 1'
#
loop_
_entity.id
_entity.type
_entity.pdbx_description
1 polymer ?
#
loop_
_entity_poly.entity_id
_entity_poly.type
_entity_poly.pdbx_seq_one_letter_code
_entity_poly.pdbx_strand_id
1 'polypeptide(L)'
;MASERTEELTGAEGGRWIVTTLSSTYRFDLDAMTVTRIPGEGASRTVNDRTRPLREIVRCGVGARGYWLMNPEDDESAFVENYWQLSTTIQSIAPAPAE
;
A
#
# COMPACT_ATOMS: atom_id res chain seq x y z
N MET A 1 -14.95 -19.77 -3.42
CA MET A 1 -15.61 -18.45 -3.45
C MET A 1 -14.66 -17.53 -4.19
N ALA A 2 -15.06 -16.98 -5.33
CA ALA A 2 -14.17 -16.15 -6.14
C ALA A 2 -13.90 -14.86 -5.36
N SER A 3 -12.62 -14.57 -5.11
CA SER A 3 -12.16 -13.31 -4.54
C SER A 3 -12.44 -12.22 -5.56
N GLU A 4 -13.45 -11.38 -5.30
CA GLU A 4 -13.80 -10.26 -6.20
C GLU A 4 -12.66 -9.24 -6.16
N ARG A 5 -12.02 -9.04 -7.31
CA ARG A 5 -11.10 -7.91 -7.51
C ARG A 5 -11.89 -6.61 -7.42
N THR A 6 -11.28 -5.57 -6.88
CA THR A 6 -11.84 -4.22 -6.88
C THR A 6 -11.03 -3.33 -7.82
N GLU A 7 -11.66 -2.26 -8.30
CA GLU A 7 -11.00 -1.25 -9.13
C GLU A 7 -10.36 -0.14 -8.28
N GLU A 8 -10.76 0.01 -7.02
CA GLU A 8 -10.27 1.04 -6.10
C GLU A 8 -10.23 0.55 -4.64
N LEU A 9 -9.27 1.08 -3.87
CA LEU A 9 -9.27 1.06 -2.40
C LEU A 9 -9.32 2.48 -1.85
N THR A 10 -10.18 2.66 -0.86
CA THR A 10 -10.35 3.92 -0.12
C THR A 10 -9.89 3.80 1.33
N GLY A 11 -9.76 2.58 1.84
CA GLY A 11 -9.50 2.28 3.25
C GLY A 11 -10.76 1.84 4.00
N ALA A 12 -11.95 2.13 3.49
CA ALA A 12 -13.22 1.76 4.11
C ALA A 12 -13.58 0.28 3.92
N GLU A 13 -12.91 -0.42 3.01
CA GLU A 13 -13.18 -1.82 2.66
C GLU A 13 -12.83 -2.79 3.80
N GLY A 14 -11.91 -2.39 4.69
CA GLY A 14 -11.33 -3.27 5.70
C GLY A 14 -10.56 -4.44 5.09
N GLY A 15 -10.12 -5.39 5.92
CA GLY A 15 -9.45 -6.60 5.46
C GLY A 15 -8.05 -6.39 4.86
N ARG A 16 -7.53 -7.46 4.25
CA ARG A 16 -6.18 -7.50 3.66
C ARG A 16 -6.24 -7.53 2.14
N TRP A 17 -5.39 -6.74 1.50
CA TRP A 17 -5.37 -6.54 0.06
C TRP A 17 -3.97 -6.57 -0.52
N ILE A 18 -3.86 -7.13 -1.72
CA ILE A 18 -2.68 -7.09 -2.57
C ILE A 18 -2.93 -6.12 -3.70
N VAL A 19 -2.13 -5.05 -3.73
CA VAL A 19 -2.10 -4.06 -4.80
C VAL A 19 -0.83 -4.30 -5.62
N THR A 20 -0.99 -4.74 -6.86
CA THR A 20 0.13 -4.95 -7.78
C THR A 20 0.28 -3.72 -8.67
N THR A 21 1.48 -3.17 -8.75
CA THR A 21 1.83 -2.08 -9.67
C THR A 21 2.85 -2.57 -10.69
N LEU A 22 3.17 -1.74 -11.69
CA LEU A 22 4.15 -2.08 -12.73
C LEU A 22 5.52 -2.54 -12.19
N SER A 23 5.90 -2.15 -10.98
CA SER A 23 7.24 -2.39 -10.45
C SER A 23 7.27 -2.84 -8.99
N SER A 24 6.13 -2.99 -8.32
CA SER A 24 6.09 -3.35 -6.90
C SER A 24 4.78 -4.03 -6.56
N THR A 25 4.80 -4.81 -5.49
CA THR A 25 3.57 -5.29 -4.83
C THR A 25 3.44 -4.56 -3.51
N TYR A 26 2.24 -4.13 -3.18
CA TYR A 26 1.92 -3.57 -1.87
C TYR A 26 0.92 -4.48 -1.17
N ARG A 27 1.17 -4.74 0.11
CA ARG A 27 0.26 -5.46 0.98
C ARG A 27 -0.35 -4.46 1.92
N PHE A 28 -1.64 -4.21 1.75
CA PHE A 28 -2.43 -3.39 2.66
C PHE A 28 -3.10 -4.31 3.67
N ASP A 29 -2.98 -4.01 4.95
CA ASP A 29 -3.81 -4.57 6.01
C ASP A 29 -4.62 -3.39 6.56
N LEU A 30 -5.87 -3.26 6.09
CA LEU A 30 -6.74 -2.14 6.42
C LEU A 30 -7.39 -2.31 7.81
N ASP A 31 -7.43 -3.54 8.33
CA ASP A 31 -7.87 -3.79 9.72
C ASP A 31 -6.80 -3.32 10.71
N ALA A 32 -5.54 -3.59 10.41
CA ALA A 32 -4.39 -3.12 11.20
C ALA A 32 -3.94 -1.70 10.83
N MET A 33 -4.51 -1.10 9.78
CA MET A 33 -4.07 0.17 9.18
C MET A 33 -2.56 0.20 8.91
N THR A 34 -2.05 -0.77 8.14
CA THR A 34 -0.65 -0.82 7.71
C THR A 34 -0.52 -1.08 6.21
N VAL A 35 0.63 -0.69 5.66
CA VAL A 35 1.01 -1.02 4.29
C VAL A 35 2.47 -1.45 4.23
N THR A 36 2.75 -2.50 3.44
CA THR A 36 4.10 -2.98 3.17
C THR A 36 4.40 -2.89 1.69
N ARG A 37 5.49 -2.23 1.31
CA ARG A 37 6.00 -2.28 -0.08
C ARG A 37 6.98 -3.43 -0.26
N ILE A 38 6.74 -4.26 -1.27
CA ILE A 38 7.66 -5.28 -1.75
C ILE A 38 8.11 -4.83 -3.16
N PRO A 39 9.31 -4.25 -3.30
CA PRO A 39 9.82 -3.84 -4.61
C PRO A 39 10.05 -5.07 -5.49
N GLY A 40 9.62 -4.99 -6.76
CA GLY A 40 9.91 -5.99 -7.78
C GLY A 40 11.32 -5.87 -8.32
N GLU A 41 11.66 -6.74 -9.26
CA GLU A 41 12.96 -6.71 -9.93
C GLU A 41 13.19 -5.37 -10.66
N GLY A 42 14.38 -4.78 -10.47
CA GLY A 42 14.74 -3.49 -11.06
C GLY A 42 14.09 -2.26 -10.42
N ALA A 43 13.18 -2.42 -9.46
CA ALA A 43 12.60 -1.29 -8.74
C ALA A 43 13.60 -0.68 -7.75
N SER A 44 13.70 0.66 -7.75
CA SER A 44 14.56 1.36 -6.79
C SER A 44 14.13 1.07 -5.35
N ARG A 45 15.14 0.81 -4.50
CA ARG A 45 14.96 0.63 -3.07
C ARG A 45 14.67 1.98 -2.42
N THR A 46 13.80 1.97 -1.42
CA THR A 46 13.39 3.19 -0.69
C THR A 46 13.30 2.94 0.81
N VAL A 47 13.23 4.01 1.59
CA VAL A 47 12.94 3.96 3.04
C VAL A 47 11.56 3.38 3.38
N ASN A 48 10.70 3.17 2.38
CA ASN A 48 9.36 2.62 2.51
C ASN A 48 9.29 1.12 2.18
N ASP A 49 10.42 0.44 1.92
CA ASP A 49 10.48 -1.00 1.63
C ASP A 49 10.39 -1.85 2.90
N ARG A 50 9.42 -1.52 3.76
CA ARG A 50 9.07 -2.18 5.03
C ARG A 50 7.60 -1.95 5.33
N THR A 51 7.08 -2.62 6.34
CA THR A 51 5.75 -2.31 6.88
C THR A 51 5.77 -0.92 7.52
N ARG A 52 4.77 -0.09 7.23
CA ARG A 52 4.55 1.19 7.89
C ARG A 52 3.09 1.37 8.29
N PRO A 53 2.81 2.12 9.37
CA PRO A 53 1.44 2.50 9.69
C PRO A 53 0.86 3.37 8.57
N LEU A 54 -0.30 2.99 8.06
CA LEU A 54 -1.04 3.71 7.05
C LEU A 54 -1.87 4.80 7.72
N ARG A 55 -1.73 6.04 7.24
CA ARG A 55 -2.53 7.17 7.72
C ARG A 55 -3.74 7.43 6.82
N GLU A 56 -3.53 7.45 5.51
CA GLU A 56 -4.57 7.83 4.55
C GLU A 56 -4.26 7.27 3.17
N ILE A 57 -5.26 6.68 2.51
CA ILE A 57 -5.21 6.39 1.07
C ILE A 57 -5.78 7.58 0.32
N VAL A 58 -4.90 8.37 -0.30
CA VAL A 58 -5.33 9.53 -1.10
C VAL A 58 -5.83 9.08 -2.48
N ARG A 59 -5.19 8.06 -3.06
CA ARG A 59 -5.62 7.42 -4.31
C ARG A 59 -5.07 6.00 -4.40
N CYS A 60 -5.91 5.03 -4.71
CA CYS A 60 -5.49 3.66 -4.98
C CYS A 60 -6.44 3.00 -5.98
N GLY A 61 -6.37 3.41 -7.24
CA GLY A 61 -7.22 2.90 -8.31
C GLY A 61 -6.43 2.26 -9.45
N VAL A 62 -6.97 1.18 -10.03
CA VAL A 62 -6.40 0.50 -11.20
C VAL A 62 -6.26 1.48 -12.38
N GLY A 63 -5.15 1.36 -13.12
CA GLY A 63 -4.84 2.25 -14.24
C GLY A 63 -4.25 3.60 -13.84
N ALA A 64 -4.20 3.92 -12.54
CA ALA A 64 -3.59 5.14 -12.02
C ALA A 64 -2.35 4.84 -11.16
N ARG A 65 -1.55 5.87 -10.88
CA ARG A 65 -0.54 5.80 -9.81
C ARG A 65 -1.26 5.89 -8.46
N GLY A 66 -0.85 5.06 -7.53
CA GLY A 66 -1.28 5.12 -6.15
C GLY A 66 -0.53 6.19 -5.37
N TYR A 67 -1.23 6.80 -4.41
CA TYR A 67 -0.72 7.86 -3.55
C TYR A 67 -1.32 7.70 -2.16
N TRP A 68 -0.48 7.60 -1.13
CA TRP A 68 -0.94 7.46 0.26
C TRP A 68 0.08 8.00 1.25
N LEU A 69 -0.44 8.30 2.43
CA LEU A 69 0.29 8.86 3.56
C LEU A 69 0.51 7.78 4.61
N MET A 70 1.72 7.72 5.16
CA MET A 70 2.10 6.79 6.22
C MET A 70 2.65 7.56 7.40
N ASN A 71 2.43 7.05 8.60
CA ASN A 71 3.04 7.61 9.80
C ASN A 71 4.50 7.11 9.94
N PRO A 72 5.35 7.92 10.59
CA PRO A 72 6.61 7.43 11.15
C PRO A 72 6.35 6.35 12.21
N GLU A 73 7.36 5.52 12.48
CA GLU A 73 7.40 4.75 13.74
C GLU A 73 7.70 5.70 14.93
N ASP A 74 7.43 5.27 16.16
CA ASP A 74 7.49 6.12 17.37
C ASP A 74 8.86 6.78 17.59
N ASP A 75 9.95 6.13 17.18
CA ASP A 75 11.31 6.65 17.26
C ASP A 75 11.66 7.64 16.14
N GLU A 76 10.96 7.55 14.99
CA GLU A 76 11.13 8.44 13.84
C GLU A 76 10.30 9.73 13.98
N SER A 77 9.20 9.70 14.74
CA SER A 77 8.22 10.79 14.82
C SER A 77 8.77 12.09 15.41
N ALA A 78 9.91 12.02 16.11
CA ALA A 78 10.63 13.20 16.60
C ALA A 78 11.25 14.04 15.47
N PHE A 79 11.45 13.44 14.28
CA PHE A 79 12.18 14.06 13.17
C PHE A 79 11.38 14.12 11.87
N VAL A 80 10.39 13.25 11.71
CA VAL A 80 9.60 13.12 10.49
C VAL A 80 8.12 13.12 10.84
N GLU A 81 7.33 14.00 10.23
CA GLU A 81 5.88 14.06 10.47
C GLU A 81 5.13 12.91 9.78
N ASN A 82 5.52 12.61 8.54
CA ASN A 82 4.90 11.58 7.73
C ASN A 82 5.83 11.10 6.61
N TYR A 83 5.51 9.94 6.05
CA TYR A 83 6.09 9.42 4.82
C TYR A 83 5.06 9.41 3.69
N TRP A 84 5.44 9.98 2.55
CA TRP A 84 4.65 9.88 1.33
C TRP A 84 5.08 8.66 0.52
N GLN A 85 4.09 7.97 -0.07
CA GLN A 85 4.33 6.95 -1.09
C GLN A 85 3.63 7.34 -2.38
N LEU A 86 4.38 7.32 -3.47
CA LEU A 86 3.86 7.48 -4.83
C LEU A 86 4.28 6.27 -5.66
N SER A 87 3.33 5.42 -6.03
CA SER A 87 3.62 4.19 -6.75
C SER A 87 3.79 4.41 -8.26
N THR A 88 4.21 3.36 -8.97
CA THR A 88 3.95 3.22 -10.42
C THR A 88 2.49 2.84 -10.66
N THR A 89 2.06 2.78 -11.92
CA THR A 89 0.66 2.47 -12.27
C THR A 89 0.19 1.15 -11.67
N ILE A 90 -0.94 1.18 -10.97
CA ILE A 90 -1.62 0.03 -10.38
C ILE A 90 -2.22 -0.81 -11.52
N GLN A 91 -1.92 -2.11 -11.49
CA GLN A 91 -2.36 -3.09 -12.48
C GLN A 91 -3.53 -3.93 -11.96
N SER A 92 -3.56 -4.23 -10.67
CA SER A 92 -4.66 -4.98 -10.08
C SER A 92 -4.75 -4.77 -8.57
N ILE A 93 -5.95 -4.92 -8.04
CA ILE A 93 -6.22 -4.95 -6.61
C ILE A 93 -7.05 -6.20 -6.31
N ALA A 94 -6.59 -7.03 -5.37
CA ALA A 94 -7.26 -8.27 -5.00
C ALA A 94 -7.17 -8.49 -3.49
N PRO A 95 -8.18 -9.10 -2.86
CA PRO A 95 -8.07 -9.57 -1.49
C PRO A 95 -6.87 -10.51 -1.34
N ALA A 96 -6.15 -10.37 -0.22
CA ALA A 96 -5.07 -11.29 0.11
C ALA A 96 -5.63 -12.70 0.38
N PRO A 97 -4.90 -13.76 0.00
CA PRO A 97 -5.32 -15.12 0.32
C PRO A 97 -5.44 -15.30 1.84
N ALA A 98 -6.43 -16.08 2.28
CA ALA A 98 -6.51 -16.52 3.66
C ALA A 98 -5.27 -17.38 3.96
N GLU A 99 -4.59 -17.08 5.08
CA GLU A 99 -3.48 -17.88 5.61
C GLU A 99 -3.97 -19.23 6.16
#